data_AF-A0A5C8E1Z9-F1
#
_entry.id   AF-A0A5C8E1Z9-F1
#
_cell.length_a   1.000
_cell.length_b   1.000
_cell.length_c   1.000
_cell.angle_alpha   90.00
_cell.angle_beta   90.00
_cell.angle_gamma   90.00
#
_symmetry.space_group_name_H-M   'P 1'
#
loop_
_entity.id
_entity.type
_entity.pdbx_description
1 polymer ?
#
loop_
_entity_poly.entity_id
_entity_poly.type
_entity_poly.pdbx_seq_one_letter_code
_entity_poly.pdbx_strand_id
1 'polypeptide(L)'
;MNKIIHFSIDDCIEIFRDITINNYNSLFESDYFSFFKELHDKYDAKISLYSFVEYKGFNIKNTTDKFKKEFIDNSDWLKIGFHGFNENSRYNDKENIKKDYKLFIKYVKRFAGNLNIIDNFVRLHYFSGNLENILKIKKFGIKGLFTADDDRDNYYLKKNENIFLNKHNIYKDIKNEIFFIKTNLRIEKIENINETLKTIDINNNIIMFTHEQYLNNKNIRDKIIDIYEYSKETHKPDFINFVEDEFKDIKLDKIKKFIDCYIPITTCNFRCPYCYITQNNRWNDALPEFKYSAQYVRKALSKERLGGTCLLNMCGGGETLLPPYIIELLKELLEEGHYIWVITNGSLNKRFEEISKFPKNLLYRLAFKFSFHYLELKRLNKLEDYVKNIKLMQDSGASFSIEITPYDELIEYIDEIKEFSLKNFGALPHITVAREDNTDNKKILTKLSKQEYNKVWSQFNSKMFSFKLSTFLVKRKEYCYAGKWSYILDIGKGVLSQCYSNNQQQNIFENMKPIKIKSVGRKCLEPHCYNSHAFLTWGDIPRLKAPYYYEMRNRIQSDEKEWLNPYMKEFCSHKLKENNNKFNF
;
A
#
# COMPACT_ATOMS: atom_id res chain seq x y z
N MET A 1 -8.36 -0.11 22.73
CA MET A 1 -7.18 -0.09 21.83
C MET A 1 -6.11 0.73 22.52
N ASN A 2 -4.84 0.33 22.40
CA ASN A 2 -3.75 1.04 23.08
C ASN A 2 -3.22 2.14 22.16
N LYS A 3 -3.13 3.37 22.65
CA LYS A 3 -2.54 4.53 21.95
C LYS A 3 -1.04 4.51 22.16
N ILE A 4 -0.26 4.83 21.13
CA ILE A 4 1.18 5.04 21.31
C ILE A 4 1.45 6.52 21.14
N ILE A 5 1.99 7.14 22.18
CA ILE A 5 2.54 8.49 22.09
C ILE A 5 4.05 8.38 21.85
N HIS A 6 4.50 8.93 20.74
CA HIS A 6 5.91 9.26 20.53
C HIS A 6 6.07 10.77 20.65
N PHE A 7 6.88 11.21 21.61
CA PHE A 7 7.21 12.62 21.80
C PHE A 7 8.66 12.88 21.44
N SER A 8 8.89 13.80 20.51
CA SER A 8 10.23 14.25 20.16
C SER A 8 10.44 15.75 20.27
N ILE A 9 11.68 16.17 20.47
CA ILE A 9 12.08 17.57 20.50
C ILE A 9 13.12 17.80 19.41
N ASP A 10 12.90 18.83 18.59
CA ASP A 10 13.78 19.22 17.49
C ASP A 10 14.72 20.35 17.90
N ASP A 11 15.82 20.50 17.13
CA ASP A 11 16.87 21.49 17.35
C ASP A 11 17.53 21.40 18.74
N CYS A 12 17.56 20.20 19.35
CA CYS A 12 18.13 20.01 20.69
C CYS A 12 19.63 20.34 20.68
N ILE A 13 20.06 21.29 21.50
CA ILE A 13 21.47 21.61 21.71
C ILE A 13 21.67 22.45 22.97
N GLU A 14 20.76 23.37 23.26
CA GLU A 14 20.80 24.19 24.48
C GLU A 14 20.53 23.33 25.71
N ILE A 15 19.71 22.27 25.62
CA ILE A 15 19.52 21.27 26.68
C ILE A 15 20.86 20.64 27.08
N PHE A 16 21.74 20.36 26.11
CA PHE A 16 23.07 19.80 26.39
C PHE A 16 24.07 20.86 26.86
N ARG A 17 23.94 22.11 26.38
CA ARG A 17 24.73 23.24 26.87
C ARG A 17 24.40 23.55 28.32
N ASP A 18 23.11 23.60 28.68
CA ASP A 18 22.58 23.86 30.02
C ASP A 18 23.24 22.96 31.06
N ILE A 19 23.14 21.64 30.89
CA ILE A 19 23.73 20.67 31.83
C ILE A 19 25.26 20.73 31.88
N THR A 20 25.91 21.36 30.89
CA THR A 20 27.37 21.48 30.82
C THR A 20 27.87 22.70 31.56
N ILE A 21 27.16 23.83 31.45
CA ILE A 21 27.58 25.10 32.04
C ILE A 21 27.06 25.25 33.48
N ASN A 22 25.93 24.63 33.80
CA ASN A 22 25.34 24.68 35.13
C ASN A 22 25.86 23.53 36.00
N ASN A 23 26.15 23.82 37.27
CA ASN A 23 26.75 22.86 38.20
C ASN A 23 25.68 22.01 38.93
N TYR A 24 24.81 21.35 38.16
CA TYR A 24 23.79 20.45 38.71
C TYR A 24 24.41 19.19 39.32
N ASN A 25 23.88 18.66 40.41
CA ASN A 25 24.33 17.38 40.99
C ASN A 25 23.72 16.16 40.31
N SER A 26 22.53 16.31 39.72
CA SER A 26 21.84 15.30 38.90
C SER A 26 21.40 15.90 37.57
N LEU A 27 21.29 15.05 36.54
CA LEU A 27 20.74 15.42 35.24
C LEU A 27 19.35 16.05 35.38
N PHE A 28 18.56 15.53 36.32
CA PHE A 28 17.17 15.91 36.54
C PHE A 28 16.98 17.17 37.39
N GLU A 29 18.06 17.85 37.78
CA GLU A 29 17.97 19.23 38.32
C GLU A 29 17.85 20.27 37.19
N SER A 30 18.17 19.91 35.95
CA SER A 30 17.90 20.75 34.78
C SER A 30 16.39 20.89 34.54
N ASP A 31 15.92 22.12 34.31
CA ASP A 31 14.50 22.42 34.02
C ASP A 31 13.94 21.63 32.83
N TYR A 32 14.79 21.23 31.87
CA TYR A 32 14.38 20.42 30.73
C TYR A 32 14.23 18.95 31.12
N PHE A 33 15.27 18.36 31.70
CA PHE A 33 15.27 16.94 32.05
C PHE A 33 14.32 16.62 33.21
N SER A 34 14.12 17.54 34.15
CA SER A 34 13.11 17.44 35.21
C SER A 34 11.70 17.28 34.62
N PHE A 35 11.34 18.11 33.63
CA PHE A 35 10.07 17.99 32.93
C PHE A 35 9.92 16.67 32.16
N PHE A 36 10.98 16.22 31.49
CA PHE A 36 10.97 14.92 30.81
C PHE A 36 10.79 13.76 31.79
N LYS A 37 11.43 13.85 32.96
CA LYS A 37 11.29 12.86 34.03
C LYS A 37 9.88 12.85 34.62
N GLU A 38 9.26 14.02 34.81
CA GLU A 38 7.86 14.12 35.21
C GLU A 38 6.92 13.41 34.22
N LEU A 39 7.11 13.65 32.92
CA LEU A 39 6.30 12.98 31.90
C LEU A 39 6.50 11.46 31.92
N HIS A 40 7.73 11.01 32.09
CA HIS A 40 8.03 9.58 32.18
C HIS A 40 7.40 8.95 33.43
N ASP A 41 7.60 9.54 34.60
CA ASP A 41 7.13 8.98 35.87
C ASP A 41 5.60 8.96 35.95
N LYS A 42 4.93 9.95 35.36
CA LYS A 42 3.47 10.07 35.43
C LYS A 42 2.73 9.33 34.30
N TYR A 43 3.35 9.22 33.12
CA TYR A 43 2.68 8.73 31.91
C TYR A 43 3.46 7.66 31.14
N ASP A 44 4.58 7.16 31.65
CA ASP A 44 5.46 6.22 30.93
C ASP A 44 5.86 6.77 29.54
N ALA A 45 6.14 8.07 29.49
CA ALA A 45 6.57 8.76 28.28
C ALA A 45 7.95 8.27 27.83
N LYS A 46 8.09 8.03 26.52
CA LYS A 46 9.40 7.84 25.85
C LYS A 46 9.68 9.04 24.97
N ILE A 47 10.86 9.62 25.15
CA ILE A 47 11.21 10.96 24.69
C ILE A 47 12.47 10.90 23.84
N SER A 48 12.41 11.50 22.65
CA SER A 48 13.54 11.56 21.72
C SER A 48 14.03 13.00 21.52
N LEU A 49 15.31 13.23 21.80
CA LEU A 49 15.98 14.52 21.65
C LEU A 49 16.76 14.56 20.34
N TYR A 50 16.22 15.22 19.30
CA TYR A 50 16.87 15.34 18.00
C TYR A 50 17.84 16.52 17.98
N SER A 51 19.14 16.19 17.95
CA SER A 51 20.22 17.14 18.13
C SER A 51 21.04 17.38 16.87
N PHE A 52 21.50 18.61 16.71
CA PHE A 52 22.61 18.92 15.81
C PHE A 52 23.95 18.46 16.40
N VAL A 53 24.96 18.28 15.54
CA VAL A 53 26.35 18.13 16.01
C VAL A 53 26.87 19.47 16.54
N GLU A 54 26.51 20.56 15.88
CA GLU A 54 26.91 21.92 16.21
C GLU A 54 25.78 22.90 15.89
N TYR A 55 25.48 23.79 16.83
CA TYR A 55 24.50 24.86 16.63
C TYR A 55 24.82 26.04 17.55
N LYS A 56 24.63 27.26 17.04
CA LYS A 56 24.88 28.52 17.76
C LYS A 56 26.21 28.54 18.55
N GLY A 57 27.29 28.01 17.98
CA GLY A 57 28.63 28.01 18.59
C GLY A 57 28.86 26.95 19.68
N PHE A 58 27.91 26.07 19.98
CA PHE A 58 28.14 24.91 20.83
C PHE A 58 28.13 23.64 20.02
N ASN A 59 29.13 22.80 20.28
CA ASN A 59 29.29 21.50 19.66
C ASN A 59 29.02 20.43 20.71
N ILE A 60 28.17 19.45 20.41
CA ILE A 60 27.76 18.40 21.35
C ILE A 60 28.96 17.54 21.83
N LYS A 61 30.11 17.61 21.14
CA LYS A 61 31.36 17.04 21.64
C LYS A 61 31.76 17.60 23.01
N ASN A 62 31.33 18.82 23.36
CA ASN A 62 31.69 19.53 24.58
C ASN A 62 30.73 19.25 25.75
N THR A 63 29.66 18.48 25.57
CA THR A 63 28.70 18.17 26.64
C THR A 63 29.38 17.57 27.88
N THR A 64 29.01 17.95 29.09
CA THR A 64 29.60 17.30 30.28
C THR A 64 29.35 15.78 30.28
N ASP A 65 30.30 14.99 30.76
CA ASP A 65 30.11 13.54 30.97
C ASP A 65 29.84 13.17 32.43
N LYS A 66 29.59 14.18 33.29
CA LYS A 66 29.19 14.02 34.69
C LYS A 66 27.97 13.10 34.85
N PHE A 67 26.99 13.22 33.96
CA PHE A 67 25.71 12.51 34.01
C PHE A 67 25.69 11.19 33.22
N LYS A 68 26.86 10.64 32.88
CA LYS A 68 26.99 9.42 32.07
C LYS A 68 26.18 8.25 32.63
N LYS A 69 26.20 8.04 33.95
CA LYS A 69 25.43 6.98 34.60
C LYS A 69 23.92 7.20 34.46
N GLU A 70 23.45 8.43 34.69
CA GLU A 70 22.02 8.76 34.55
C GLU A 70 21.52 8.58 33.12
N PHE A 71 22.32 8.92 32.10
CA PHE A 71 21.98 8.61 30.70
C PHE A 71 21.90 7.10 30.42
N ILE A 72 22.81 6.30 30.98
CA ILE A 72 22.78 4.83 30.84
C ILE A 72 21.52 4.27 31.48
N ASP A 73 21.25 4.66 32.73
CA ASP A 73 20.18 4.13 33.57
C ASP A 73 18.78 4.49 33.04
N ASN A 74 18.66 5.54 32.21
CA ASN A 74 17.40 6.02 31.63
C ASN A 74 17.31 5.81 30.11
N SER A 75 18.22 5.03 29.51
CA SER A 75 18.32 4.87 28.06
C SER A 75 17.15 4.08 27.43
N ASP A 76 16.26 3.50 28.22
CA ASP A 76 15.06 2.79 27.76
C ASP A 76 13.92 3.73 27.36
N TRP A 77 13.82 4.90 28.01
CA TRP A 77 12.79 5.90 27.75
C TRP A 77 13.34 7.23 27.23
N LEU A 78 14.58 7.59 27.54
CA LEU A 78 15.23 8.79 27.03
C LEU A 78 16.16 8.43 25.87
N LYS A 79 15.92 9.01 24.69
CA LYS A 79 16.71 8.79 23.47
C LYS A 79 17.31 10.08 22.94
N ILE A 80 18.44 9.96 22.25
CA ILE A 80 19.09 11.07 21.53
C ILE A 80 19.21 10.67 20.06
N GLY A 81 18.59 11.46 19.20
CA GLY A 81 18.54 11.22 17.76
C GLY A 81 19.33 12.25 16.96
N PHE A 82 19.71 11.90 15.74
CA PHE A 82 20.43 12.79 14.84
C PHE A 82 19.47 13.71 14.09
N HIS A 83 19.69 15.02 14.16
CA HIS A 83 18.94 16.03 13.40
C HIS A 83 19.72 16.55 12.19
N GLY A 84 21.04 16.69 12.32
CA GLY A 84 21.94 17.13 11.27
C GLY A 84 23.30 17.53 11.81
N PHE A 85 24.20 18.01 10.96
CA PHE A 85 25.45 18.59 11.44
C PHE A 85 25.19 19.96 12.10
N ASN A 86 24.38 20.80 11.46
CA ASN A 86 23.96 22.13 11.90
C ASN A 86 22.66 22.55 11.17
N GLU A 87 22.17 23.77 11.42
CA GLU A 87 20.93 24.33 10.85
C GLU A 87 20.92 24.47 9.31
N ASN A 88 22.10 24.46 8.70
CA ASN A 88 22.23 24.53 7.25
C ASN A 88 22.20 23.14 6.59
N SER A 89 22.22 22.05 7.37
CA SER A 89 22.28 20.70 6.83
C SER A 89 21.06 20.41 5.96
N ARG A 90 21.30 20.00 4.71
CA ARG A 90 20.28 19.54 3.75
C ARG A 90 20.81 18.32 3.02
N TYR A 91 20.43 17.13 3.48
CA TYR A 91 20.97 15.88 2.96
C TYR A 91 20.37 15.42 1.62
N ASN A 92 19.77 16.35 0.86
CA ASN A 92 19.32 16.12 -0.51
C ASN A 92 20.48 16.09 -1.51
N ASP A 93 21.59 16.75 -1.21
CA ASP A 93 22.74 16.92 -2.11
C ASP A 93 23.97 16.09 -1.67
N LYS A 94 25.17 16.44 -2.17
CA LYS A 94 26.44 15.71 -1.93
C LYS A 94 26.97 15.79 -0.49
N GLU A 95 26.21 16.33 0.45
CA GLU A 95 26.58 16.39 1.86
C GLU A 95 26.91 14.99 2.42
N ASN A 96 27.95 14.91 3.23
CA ASN A 96 28.45 13.63 3.72
C ASN A 96 27.77 13.25 5.05
N ILE A 97 26.46 12.94 4.97
CA ILE A 97 25.66 12.51 6.13
C ILE A 97 26.32 11.38 6.93
N LYS A 98 27.07 10.49 6.25
CA LYS A 98 27.77 9.37 6.90
C LYS A 98 28.85 9.87 7.85
N LYS A 99 29.60 10.91 7.44
CA LYS A 99 30.63 11.54 8.28
C LYS A 99 29.96 12.21 9.49
N ASP A 100 28.92 12.99 9.23
CA ASP A 100 28.23 13.77 10.27
C ASP A 100 27.59 12.85 11.31
N TYR A 101 26.88 11.81 10.86
CA TYR A 101 26.27 10.81 11.72
C TYR A 101 27.31 10.03 12.55
N LYS A 102 28.49 9.73 11.98
CA LYS A 102 29.59 9.11 12.74
C LYS A 102 30.13 10.03 13.83
N LEU A 103 30.27 11.33 13.54
CA LEU A 103 30.69 12.31 14.54
C LEU A 103 29.65 12.41 15.66
N PHE A 104 28.38 12.53 15.30
CA PHE A 104 27.26 12.52 16.24
C PHE A 104 27.30 11.32 17.18
N ILE A 105 27.32 10.09 16.65
CA ILE A 105 27.40 8.87 17.46
C ILE A 105 28.63 8.87 18.37
N LYS A 106 29.80 9.27 17.84
CA LYS A 106 31.04 9.32 18.62
C LYS A 106 30.90 10.26 19.81
N TYR A 107 30.32 11.44 19.60
CA TYR A 107 30.18 12.47 20.63
C TYR A 107 29.12 12.08 21.66
N VAL A 108 27.96 11.58 21.23
CA VAL A 108 26.92 11.09 22.14
C VAL A 108 27.45 9.96 23.01
N LYS A 109 28.12 8.97 22.43
CA LYS A 109 28.72 7.86 23.19
C LYS A 109 29.69 8.35 24.29
N ARG A 110 30.43 9.44 24.03
CA ARG A 110 31.39 9.98 25.00
C ARG A 110 30.69 10.42 26.30
N PHE A 111 29.63 11.20 26.22
CA PHE A 111 28.98 11.74 27.41
C PHE A 111 27.86 10.85 27.95
N ALA A 112 27.14 10.12 27.08
CA ALA A 112 26.04 9.23 27.48
C ALA A 112 26.48 7.77 27.75
N GLY A 113 27.74 7.43 27.49
CA GLY A 113 28.38 6.18 27.91
C GLY A 113 28.15 4.96 27.00
N ASN A 114 26.98 4.81 26.39
CA ASN A 114 26.70 3.71 25.47
C ASN A 114 25.84 4.14 24.26
N LEU A 115 25.61 3.22 23.31
CA LEU A 115 24.84 3.49 22.10
C LEU A 115 23.36 3.10 22.19
N ASN A 116 22.91 2.50 23.30
CA ASN A 116 21.50 2.15 23.49
C ASN A 116 20.63 3.41 23.59
N ILE A 117 21.20 4.55 23.97
CA ILE A 117 20.55 5.86 23.98
C ILE A 117 20.27 6.42 22.58
N ILE A 118 20.94 5.93 21.53
CA ILE A 118 20.73 6.43 20.18
C ILE A 118 19.35 6.00 19.69
N ASP A 119 18.60 6.96 19.15
CA ASP A 119 17.32 6.65 18.53
C ASP A 119 17.53 6.01 17.15
N ASN A 120 16.79 4.94 16.86
CA ASN A 120 16.81 4.25 15.58
C ASN A 120 15.77 4.84 14.60
N PHE A 121 14.90 5.74 15.07
CA PHE A 121 14.10 6.62 14.23
C PHE A 121 14.70 8.01 14.27
N VAL A 122 14.93 8.60 13.09
CA VAL A 122 15.54 9.93 13.00
C VAL A 122 14.60 10.93 12.38
N ARG A 123 14.73 12.18 12.80
CA ARG A 123 14.10 13.31 12.15
C ARG A 123 15.20 14.23 11.64
N LEU A 124 15.53 14.14 10.37
CA LEU A 124 16.52 15.03 9.78
C LEU A 124 15.93 16.42 9.56
N HIS A 125 16.77 17.43 9.70
CA HIS A 125 16.42 18.82 9.51
C HIS A 125 15.79 19.06 8.13
N TYR A 126 14.70 19.84 8.11
CA TYR A 126 13.84 20.07 6.94
C TYR A 126 13.26 18.81 6.27
N PHE A 127 13.27 17.66 6.96
CA PHE A 127 12.83 16.38 6.40
C PHE A 127 13.56 16.03 5.09
N SER A 128 14.84 16.44 5.00
CA SER A 128 15.66 16.36 3.80
C SER A 128 16.59 15.15 3.84
N GLY A 129 16.72 14.45 2.71
CA GLY A 129 17.52 13.24 2.59
C GLY A 129 17.23 12.47 1.32
N ASN A 130 18.17 12.43 0.38
CA ASN A 130 18.07 11.57 -0.79
C ASN A 130 18.28 10.08 -0.42
N LEU A 131 17.85 9.17 -1.29
CA LEU A 131 17.92 7.72 -1.04
C LEU A 131 19.34 7.26 -0.71
N GLU A 132 20.34 7.72 -1.46
CA GLU A 132 21.74 7.32 -1.24
C GLU A 132 22.23 7.69 0.17
N ASN A 133 21.92 8.90 0.62
CA ASN A 133 22.30 9.42 1.92
C ASN A 133 21.57 8.70 3.06
N ILE A 134 20.27 8.47 2.93
CA ILE A 134 19.53 7.67 3.92
C ILE A 134 20.10 6.26 4.03
N LEU A 135 20.41 5.60 2.90
CA LEU A 135 21.01 4.26 2.90
C LEU A 135 22.40 4.23 3.57
N LYS A 136 23.15 5.34 3.57
CA LYS A 136 24.44 5.42 4.27
C LYS A 136 24.26 5.36 5.79
N ILE A 137 23.28 6.07 6.35
CA ILE A 137 23.01 6.05 7.80
C ILE A 137 22.24 4.80 8.24
N LYS A 138 21.45 4.19 7.33
CA LYS A 138 20.77 2.92 7.58
C LYS A 138 21.71 1.81 8.06
N LYS A 139 22.94 1.78 7.54
CA LYS A 139 23.99 0.81 7.92
C LYS A 139 24.40 0.87 9.40
N PHE A 140 23.96 1.90 10.13
CA PHE A 140 24.22 2.07 11.56
C PHE A 140 23.01 1.73 12.43
N GLY A 141 21.99 1.04 11.90
CA GLY A 141 20.84 0.55 12.67
C GLY A 141 19.60 1.43 12.61
N ILE A 142 19.59 2.50 11.80
CA ILE A 142 18.39 3.31 11.56
C ILE A 142 17.30 2.43 10.93
N LYS A 143 16.12 2.43 11.55
CA LYS A 143 14.92 1.70 11.13
C LYS A 143 13.94 2.59 10.36
N GLY A 144 13.86 3.87 10.71
CA GLY A 144 12.89 4.77 10.07
C GLY A 144 13.15 6.25 10.25
N LEU A 145 12.26 7.04 9.63
CA LEU A 145 12.31 8.49 9.57
C LEU A 145 10.94 9.08 9.96
N PHE A 146 10.95 10.13 10.77
CA PHE A 146 9.75 10.94 10.99
C PHE A 146 9.57 11.97 9.88
N THR A 147 8.35 12.16 9.39
CA THR A 147 8.02 13.13 8.32
C THR A 147 7.25 14.33 8.85
N ALA A 148 7.13 15.37 8.03
CA ALA A 148 6.55 16.66 8.41
C ALA A 148 5.10 16.57 8.90
N ASP A 149 4.68 17.53 9.72
CA ASP A 149 3.29 17.72 10.17
C ASP A 149 2.33 18.13 9.04
N ASP A 150 2.86 18.59 7.89
CA ASP A 150 2.11 19.06 6.73
C ASP A 150 2.38 18.23 5.47
N ASP A 151 1.69 18.54 4.37
CA ASP A 151 1.71 17.73 3.14
C ASP A 151 2.89 18.00 2.20
N ARG A 152 3.98 18.59 2.70
CA ARG A 152 5.21 18.78 1.90
C ARG A 152 5.81 17.43 1.48
N ASP A 153 6.66 17.47 0.46
CA ASP A 153 7.43 16.29 0.06
C ASP A 153 8.48 15.95 1.13
N ASN A 154 8.56 14.67 1.48
CA ASN A 154 9.47 14.18 2.52
C ASN A 154 10.57 13.31 1.92
N TYR A 155 11.83 13.59 2.28
CA TYR A 155 13.00 12.79 1.93
C TYR A 155 13.06 12.47 0.42
N TYR A 156 13.20 11.20 0.08
CA TYR A 156 13.24 10.70 -1.29
C TYR A 156 11.91 10.08 -1.75
N LEU A 157 10.84 10.20 -0.94
CA LEU A 157 9.55 9.61 -1.26
C LEU A 157 8.99 10.21 -2.54
N LYS A 158 8.48 9.35 -3.42
CA LYS A 158 7.75 9.79 -4.61
C LYS A 158 6.40 10.36 -4.21
N LYS A 159 5.79 11.12 -5.11
CA LYS A 159 4.49 11.77 -4.88
C LYS A 159 3.41 10.82 -4.35
N ASN A 160 3.19 9.68 -5.01
CA ASN A 160 2.20 8.69 -4.56
C ASN A 160 2.53 8.09 -3.18
N GLU A 161 3.80 7.92 -2.85
CA GLU A 161 4.27 7.41 -1.55
C GLU A 161 4.03 8.46 -0.45
N ASN A 162 4.32 9.74 -0.72
CA ASN A 162 4.00 10.86 0.18
C ASN A 162 2.48 10.99 0.41
N ILE A 163 1.67 10.94 -0.63
CA ILE A 163 0.20 11.05 -0.48
C ILE A 163 -0.35 9.86 0.32
N PHE A 164 0.14 8.65 0.04
CA PHE A 164 -0.22 7.47 0.80
C PHE A 164 0.17 7.61 2.29
N LEU A 165 1.40 8.07 2.57
CA LEU A 165 1.88 8.32 3.92
C LEU A 165 1.02 9.36 4.66
N ASN A 166 0.70 10.49 4.02
CA ASN A 166 -0.11 11.54 4.65
C ASN A 166 -1.53 11.06 4.96
N LYS A 167 -2.10 10.17 4.14
CA LYS A 167 -3.42 9.58 4.38
C LYS A 167 -3.40 8.51 5.47
N HIS A 168 -2.37 7.68 5.51
CA HIS A 168 -2.33 6.47 6.35
C HIS A 168 -1.39 6.57 7.56
N ASN A 169 -0.73 7.71 7.76
CA ASN A 169 0.24 8.03 8.81
C ASN A 169 1.54 7.20 8.80
N ILE A 170 1.58 6.08 8.10
CA ILE A 170 2.75 5.21 8.02
C ILE A 170 2.95 4.65 6.62
N TYR A 171 4.20 4.62 6.19
CA TYR A 171 4.62 4.00 4.94
C TYR A 171 5.94 3.25 5.14
N LYS A 172 6.05 2.06 4.57
CA LYS A 172 7.29 1.30 4.54
C LYS A 172 7.80 1.24 3.11
N ASP A 173 9.00 1.78 2.88
CA ASP A 173 9.77 1.46 1.69
C ASP A 173 10.25 0.01 1.81
N ILE A 174 9.49 -0.93 1.26
CA ILE A 174 9.77 -2.37 1.32
C ILE A 174 11.02 -2.79 0.56
N LYS A 175 11.50 -1.97 -0.37
CA LYS A 175 12.71 -2.29 -1.13
C LYS A 175 13.95 -2.03 -0.28
N ASN A 176 13.91 -0.93 0.46
CA ASN A 176 15.02 -0.53 1.31
C ASN A 176 14.79 -0.85 2.77
N GLU A 177 13.64 -1.42 3.16
CA GLU A 177 13.22 -1.74 4.53
C GLU A 177 13.36 -0.54 5.48
N ILE A 178 12.80 0.62 5.10
CA ILE A 178 12.82 1.86 5.88
C ILE A 178 11.38 2.30 6.15
N PHE A 179 11.08 2.63 7.41
CA PHE A 179 9.80 3.18 7.81
C PHE A 179 9.76 4.71 7.69
N PHE A 180 8.61 5.25 7.30
CA PHE A 180 8.29 6.66 7.29
C PHE A 180 7.04 6.87 8.12
N ILE A 181 7.12 7.79 9.09
CA ILE A 181 6.10 7.97 10.11
C ILE A 181 5.67 9.43 10.11
N LYS A 182 4.39 9.66 9.83
CA LYS A 182 3.79 10.99 9.79
C LYS A 182 3.77 11.58 11.19
N THR A 183 4.25 12.81 11.30
CA THR A 183 4.00 13.62 12.49
C THR A 183 2.56 14.13 12.46
N ASN A 184 1.82 13.92 13.54
CA ASN A 184 0.42 14.32 13.65
C ASN A 184 0.27 15.67 14.34
N LEU A 185 1.12 15.97 15.32
CA LEU A 185 0.99 17.16 16.15
C LEU A 185 2.31 17.93 16.26
N ARG A 186 2.25 19.22 15.93
CA ARG A 186 3.30 20.18 16.20
C ARG A 186 2.85 21.11 17.31
N ILE A 187 3.35 20.89 18.53
CA ILE A 187 2.74 21.44 19.75
C ILE A 187 2.69 22.98 19.74
N GLU A 188 3.74 23.64 19.26
CA GLU A 188 3.81 25.10 19.22
C GLU A 188 2.82 25.74 18.22
N LYS A 189 2.27 24.95 17.29
CA LYS A 189 1.22 25.42 16.37
C LYS A 189 -0.20 25.20 16.91
N ILE A 190 -0.36 24.53 18.05
CA ILE A 190 -1.68 24.28 18.63
C ILE A 190 -2.23 25.59 19.20
N GLU A 191 -3.27 26.14 18.59
CA GLU A 191 -3.97 27.33 19.10
C GLU A 191 -4.91 26.95 20.25
N ASN A 192 -5.76 25.94 20.05
CA ASN A 192 -6.74 25.46 21.03
C ASN A 192 -6.56 23.96 21.29
N ILE A 193 -6.09 23.62 22.49
CA ILE A 193 -5.87 22.22 22.90
C ILE A 193 -7.16 21.42 22.96
N ASN A 194 -8.25 22.00 23.48
CA ASN A 194 -9.52 21.29 23.64
C ASN A 194 -10.15 20.90 22.30
N GLU A 195 -9.97 21.72 21.27
CA GLU A 195 -10.38 21.38 19.90
C GLU A 195 -9.47 20.33 19.28
N THR A 196 -8.16 20.47 19.48
CA THR A 196 -7.16 19.52 18.96
C THR A 196 -7.37 18.11 19.53
N LEU A 197 -7.65 17.98 20.82
CA LEU A 197 -7.89 16.67 21.43
C LEU A 197 -9.12 15.96 20.83
N LYS A 198 -10.10 16.71 20.30
CA LYS A 198 -11.28 16.13 19.63
C LYS A 198 -10.98 15.61 18.21
N THR A 199 -9.90 16.08 17.58
CA THR A 199 -9.52 15.66 16.22
C THR A 199 -8.58 14.46 16.21
N ILE A 200 -7.96 14.13 17.35
CA ILE A 200 -7.11 12.95 17.49
C ILE A 200 -7.97 11.69 17.29
N ASP A 201 -7.70 10.95 16.21
CA ASP A 201 -8.29 9.63 16.02
C ASP A 201 -7.76 8.68 17.09
N ILE A 202 -8.65 8.31 18.01
CA ILE A 202 -8.35 7.43 19.15
C ILE A 202 -7.86 6.04 18.74
N ASN A 203 -8.02 5.65 17.47
CA ASN A 203 -7.54 4.38 16.93
C ASN A 203 -6.14 4.47 16.30
N ASN A 204 -5.56 5.67 16.20
CA ASN A 204 -4.23 5.90 15.62
C ASN A 204 -3.21 6.33 16.70
N ASN A 205 -1.94 6.23 16.36
CA ASN A 205 -0.85 6.71 17.19
C ASN A 205 -0.77 8.24 17.19
N ILE A 206 -0.21 8.79 18.26
CA ILE A 206 0.05 10.22 18.40
C ILE A 206 1.55 10.43 18.25
N ILE A 207 1.96 10.93 17.09
CA ILE A 207 3.34 11.31 16.82
C ILE A 207 3.43 12.82 16.96
N MET A 208 4.04 13.29 18.04
CA MET A 208 4.08 14.71 18.38
C MET A 208 5.50 15.23 18.56
N PHE A 209 5.70 16.50 18.22
CA PHE A 209 6.97 17.17 18.46
C PHE A 209 6.82 18.66 18.75
N THR A 210 7.89 19.22 19.32
CA THR A 210 8.09 20.67 19.40
C THR A 210 9.56 21.03 19.18
N HIS A 211 9.86 22.31 18.95
CA HIS A 211 11.26 22.77 18.89
C HIS A 211 11.75 23.17 20.30
N GLU A 212 13.02 22.91 20.59
CA GLU A 212 13.66 23.16 21.89
C GLU A 212 13.35 24.56 22.46
N GLN A 213 13.39 25.60 21.62
CA GLN A 213 13.15 26.99 22.03
C GLN A 213 11.77 27.25 22.66
N TYR A 214 10.79 26.38 22.42
CA TYR A 214 9.44 26.52 22.96
C TYR A 214 9.26 25.84 24.32
N LEU A 215 10.19 24.99 24.76
CA LEU A 215 10.05 24.23 25.99
C LEU A 215 10.09 25.09 27.25
N ASN A 216 10.65 26.31 27.21
CA ASN A 216 10.61 27.22 28.37
C ASN A 216 9.26 27.91 28.53
N ASN A 217 8.37 27.78 27.55
CA ASN A 217 7.02 28.32 27.64
C ASN A 217 6.11 27.34 28.41
N LYS A 218 5.62 27.76 29.57
CA LYS A 218 4.71 26.98 30.40
C LYS A 218 3.48 26.49 29.63
N ASN A 219 2.86 27.34 28.80
CA ASN A 219 1.71 26.96 27.99
C ASN A 219 2.01 25.80 27.02
N ILE A 220 3.25 25.69 26.54
CA ILE A 220 3.66 24.57 25.67
C ILE A 220 3.79 23.28 26.47
N ARG A 221 4.39 23.35 27.68
CA ARG A 221 4.47 22.21 28.60
C ARG A 221 3.08 21.74 29.04
N ASP A 222 2.19 22.67 29.36
CA ASP A 222 0.81 22.38 29.75
C ASP A 222 0.06 21.64 28.63
N LYS A 223 0.20 22.07 27.36
CA LYS A 223 -0.38 21.35 26.20
C LYS A 223 0.16 19.92 26.05
N ILE A 224 1.45 19.69 26.31
CA ILE A 224 2.04 18.35 26.27
C ILE A 224 1.42 17.48 27.37
N ILE A 225 1.30 18.02 28.58
CA ILE A 225 0.66 17.35 29.72
C ILE A 225 -0.80 17.00 29.38
N ASP A 226 -1.57 17.94 28.81
CA ASP A 226 -2.97 17.71 28.43
C ASP A 226 -3.14 16.56 27.43
N ILE A 227 -2.23 16.42 26.46
CA ILE A 227 -2.24 15.30 25.49
C ILE A 227 -1.97 13.96 26.20
N TYR A 228 -1.02 13.94 27.13
CA TYR A 228 -0.74 12.74 27.92
C TYR A 228 -1.90 12.38 28.85
N GLU A 229 -2.49 13.35 29.56
CA GLU A 229 -3.68 13.11 30.40
C GLU A 229 -4.85 12.58 29.59
N TYR A 230 -5.10 13.14 28.40
CA TYR A 230 -6.13 12.65 27.48
C TYR A 230 -5.94 11.18 27.03
N SER A 231 -4.68 10.71 27.03
CA SER A 231 -4.33 9.38 26.51
C SER A 231 -3.89 8.40 27.59
N LYS A 232 -3.86 8.82 28.85
CA LYS A 232 -3.24 8.08 29.97
C LYS A 232 -3.74 6.66 30.14
N GLU A 233 -5.05 6.44 30.03
CA GLU A 233 -5.66 5.10 30.18
C GLU A 233 -5.37 4.15 29.02
N THR A 234 -4.93 4.71 27.89
CA THR A 234 -4.72 3.97 26.64
C THR A 234 -3.26 3.92 26.22
N HIS A 235 -2.39 4.77 26.79
CA HIS A 235 -1.01 4.90 26.36
C HIS A 235 -0.21 3.61 26.56
N LYS A 236 0.55 3.23 25.54
CA LYS A 236 1.57 2.18 25.61
C LYS A 236 2.84 2.64 24.90
N PRO A 237 3.98 2.67 25.60
CA PRO A 237 5.24 3.11 24.99
C PRO A 237 5.94 1.97 24.24
N ASP A 238 5.28 1.41 23.24
CA ASP A 238 5.81 0.32 22.41
C ASP A 238 5.78 0.63 20.91
N PHE A 239 6.19 1.85 20.58
CA PHE A 239 6.18 2.39 19.21
C PHE A 239 6.90 1.49 18.20
N ILE A 240 8.06 0.96 18.57
CA ILE A 240 8.88 0.16 17.65
C ILE A 240 8.18 -1.16 17.31
N ASN A 241 7.74 -1.93 18.31
CA ASN A 241 7.10 -3.22 18.05
C ASN A 241 5.79 -3.01 17.30
N PHE A 242 5.02 -1.97 17.61
CA PHE A 242 3.80 -1.65 16.86
C PHE A 242 4.07 -1.45 15.36
N VAL A 243 5.04 -0.59 15.03
CA VAL A 243 5.40 -0.28 13.64
C VAL A 243 5.87 -1.54 12.91
N GLU A 244 6.66 -2.37 13.59
CA GLU A 244 7.15 -3.63 13.03
C GLU A 244 6.04 -4.67 12.87
N ASP A 245 5.11 -4.77 13.81
CA ASP A 245 3.99 -5.72 13.79
C ASP A 245 2.95 -5.42 12.71
N GLU A 246 2.61 -4.14 12.50
CA GLU A 246 1.67 -3.75 11.43
C GLU A 246 2.20 -4.13 10.04
N PHE A 247 3.53 -4.09 9.87
CA PHE A 247 4.20 -4.34 8.59
C PHE A 247 4.94 -5.68 8.51
N LYS A 248 4.80 -6.56 9.51
CA LYS A 248 5.53 -7.84 9.57
C LYS A 248 5.31 -8.71 8.34
N ASP A 249 4.12 -8.64 7.76
CA ASP A 249 3.71 -9.41 6.58
C ASP A 249 3.89 -8.63 5.27
N ILE A 250 4.36 -7.39 5.31
CA ILE A 250 4.57 -6.55 4.13
C ILE A 250 6.07 -6.47 3.82
N LYS A 251 6.42 -7.06 2.68
CA LYS A 251 7.80 -7.18 2.20
C LYS A 251 7.85 -7.01 0.69
N LEU A 252 9.06 -6.88 0.15
CA LEU A 252 9.26 -6.92 -1.29
C LEU A 252 8.96 -8.32 -1.83
N ASP A 253 7.77 -8.48 -2.42
CA ASP A 253 7.34 -9.72 -3.06
C ASP A 253 7.43 -9.61 -4.59
N LYS A 254 7.87 -10.70 -5.22
CA LYS A 254 7.80 -10.87 -6.68
C LYS A 254 6.78 -11.94 -7.02
N ILE A 255 5.93 -11.66 -7.99
CA ILE A 255 4.89 -12.59 -8.43
C ILE A 255 5.47 -13.95 -8.82
N LYS A 256 5.01 -15.01 -8.14
CA LYS A 256 5.35 -16.40 -8.45
C LYS A 256 4.39 -16.99 -9.46
N LYS A 257 3.08 -16.81 -9.25
CA LYS A 257 2.03 -17.25 -10.18
C LYS A 257 0.95 -16.20 -10.32
N PHE A 258 0.36 -16.14 -11.51
CA PHE A 258 -0.91 -15.48 -11.77
C PHE A 258 -2.01 -16.53 -11.87
N ILE A 259 -3.04 -16.46 -11.04
CA ILE A 259 -4.15 -17.43 -11.06
C ILE A 259 -5.44 -16.66 -11.29
N ASP A 260 -6.09 -16.93 -12.42
CA ASP A 260 -7.42 -16.41 -12.72
C ASP A 260 -8.48 -17.32 -12.07
N CYS A 261 -9.00 -16.87 -10.93
CA CYS A 261 -9.94 -17.60 -10.10
C CYS A 261 -11.37 -17.30 -10.53
N TYR A 262 -12.00 -18.28 -11.18
CA TYR A 262 -13.42 -18.28 -11.47
C TYR A 262 -14.22 -18.59 -10.20
N ILE A 263 -15.12 -17.68 -9.84
CA ILE A 263 -16.13 -17.89 -8.81
C ILE A 263 -17.39 -18.39 -9.52
N PRO A 264 -17.93 -19.58 -9.17
CA PRO A 264 -19.02 -20.22 -9.91
C PRO A 264 -20.40 -19.62 -9.63
N ILE A 265 -20.48 -18.29 -9.60
CA ILE A 265 -21.72 -17.54 -9.50
C ILE A 265 -22.15 -17.05 -10.89
N THR A 266 -23.44 -17.15 -11.17
CA THR A 266 -24.10 -16.52 -12.32
C THR A 266 -25.20 -15.55 -11.91
N THR A 267 -25.70 -15.64 -10.69
CA THR A 267 -26.60 -14.65 -10.08
C THR A 267 -25.98 -13.25 -10.14
N CYS A 268 -26.74 -12.27 -10.58
CA CYS A 268 -26.29 -10.88 -10.64
C CYS A 268 -27.44 -9.94 -10.32
N ASN A 269 -27.15 -8.89 -9.56
CA ASN A 269 -28.12 -7.85 -9.24
C ASN A 269 -28.26 -6.79 -10.36
N PHE A 270 -27.45 -6.90 -11.41
CA PHE A 270 -27.52 -6.08 -12.62
C PHE A 270 -28.04 -6.90 -13.81
N ARG A 271 -28.65 -6.22 -14.78
CA ARG A 271 -29.21 -6.80 -16.02
C ARG A 271 -28.67 -6.09 -17.26
N CYS A 272 -27.35 -6.02 -17.38
CA CYS A 272 -26.68 -5.38 -18.50
C CYS A 272 -27.04 -6.06 -19.84
N PRO A 273 -27.41 -5.33 -20.91
CA PRO A 273 -27.90 -5.92 -22.16
C PRO A 273 -26.84 -6.71 -22.94
N TYR A 274 -25.58 -6.30 -22.85
CA TYR A 274 -24.45 -6.95 -23.51
C TYR A 274 -23.94 -8.19 -22.74
N CYS A 275 -24.43 -8.44 -21.52
CA CYS A 275 -23.91 -9.50 -20.67
C CYS A 275 -24.53 -10.86 -21.02
N TYR A 276 -23.68 -11.86 -21.21
CA TYR A 276 -24.13 -13.23 -21.49
C TYR A 276 -25.03 -13.81 -20.39
N ILE A 277 -24.88 -13.39 -19.13
CA ILE A 277 -25.76 -13.83 -18.02
C ILE A 277 -27.20 -13.36 -18.26
N THR A 278 -27.38 -12.08 -18.62
CA THR A 278 -28.69 -11.51 -18.94
C THR A 278 -29.27 -12.19 -20.18
N GLN A 279 -28.47 -12.32 -21.23
CA GLN A 279 -28.88 -12.91 -22.52
C GLN A 279 -29.32 -14.37 -22.38
N ASN A 280 -28.76 -15.10 -21.41
CA ASN A 280 -29.11 -16.49 -21.12
C ASN A 280 -30.07 -16.65 -19.92
N ASN A 281 -30.65 -15.57 -19.39
CA ASN A 281 -31.56 -15.58 -18.24
C ASN A 281 -31.01 -16.26 -16.97
N ARG A 282 -29.70 -16.13 -16.72
CA ARG A 282 -29.01 -16.77 -15.58
C ARG A 282 -28.86 -15.87 -14.35
N TRP A 283 -29.34 -14.63 -14.42
CA TRP A 283 -29.14 -13.61 -13.39
C TRP A 283 -29.90 -13.91 -12.09
N ASN A 284 -30.90 -14.77 -12.14
CA ASN A 284 -31.69 -15.24 -10.99
C ASN A 284 -31.36 -16.68 -10.56
N ASP A 285 -30.27 -17.27 -11.07
CA ASP A 285 -29.77 -18.57 -10.60
C ASP A 285 -29.56 -18.52 -9.07
N ALA A 286 -29.66 -19.68 -8.40
CA ALA A 286 -29.33 -19.77 -6.99
C ALA A 286 -27.85 -19.44 -6.74
N LEU A 287 -27.55 -18.92 -5.55
CA LEU A 287 -26.15 -18.73 -5.14
C LEU A 287 -25.42 -20.08 -5.13
N PRO A 288 -24.15 -20.13 -5.55
CA PRO A 288 -23.41 -21.38 -5.57
C PRO A 288 -23.13 -21.89 -4.16
N GLU A 289 -23.17 -23.21 -4.01
CA GLU A 289 -22.62 -23.88 -2.83
C GLU A 289 -21.10 -24.05 -3.00
N PHE A 290 -20.34 -23.63 -1.98
CA PHE A 290 -18.90 -23.82 -1.93
C PHE A 290 -18.58 -25.09 -1.15
N LYS A 291 -18.07 -26.11 -1.85
CA LYS A 291 -17.74 -27.41 -1.26
C LYS A 291 -16.65 -27.34 -0.18
N TYR A 292 -15.75 -26.38 -0.29
CA TYR A 292 -14.57 -26.26 0.56
C TYR A 292 -14.65 -24.97 1.39
N SER A 293 -14.21 -25.03 2.65
CA SER A 293 -14.10 -23.83 3.48
C SER A 293 -12.98 -22.91 3.01
N ALA A 294 -13.03 -21.64 3.42
CA ALA A 294 -12.03 -20.64 3.07
C ALA A 294 -10.63 -21.05 3.56
N GLN A 295 -10.52 -21.62 4.76
CA GLN A 295 -9.27 -22.14 5.33
C GLN A 295 -8.73 -23.33 4.53
N TYR A 296 -9.61 -24.21 4.05
CA TYR A 296 -9.20 -25.32 3.19
C TYR A 296 -8.65 -24.80 1.85
N VAL A 297 -9.32 -23.80 1.26
CA VAL A 297 -8.85 -23.15 0.04
C VAL A 297 -7.52 -22.43 0.27
N ARG A 298 -7.35 -21.73 1.39
CA ARG A 298 -6.06 -21.14 1.81
C ARG A 298 -4.95 -22.18 1.87
N LYS A 299 -5.18 -23.31 2.55
CA LYS A 299 -4.20 -24.40 2.62
C LYS A 299 -3.88 -24.95 1.24
N ALA A 300 -4.88 -25.09 0.37
CA ALA A 300 -4.67 -25.55 -0.99
C ALA A 300 -3.91 -24.51 -1.84
N LEU A 301 -4.09 -23.22 -1.60
CA LEU A 301 -3.40 -22.17 -2.33
C LEU A 301 -2.18 -21.64 -1.59
N SER A 302 -1.68 -22.34 -0.56
CA SER A 302 -0.58 -21.79 0.26
C SER A 302 0.65 -21.42 -0.56
N LYS A 303 1.39 -20.40 -0.10
CA LYS A 303 2.66 -20.00 -0.71
C LYS A 303 3.64 -21.17 -0.80
N GLU A 304 3.62 -22.07 0.18
CA GLU A 304 4.43 -23.29 0.16
C GLU A 304 4.07 -24.17 -1.05
N ARG A 305 2.79 -24.52 -1.23
CA ARG A 305 2.34 -25.36 -2.36
C ARG A 305 2.54 -24.67 -3.70
N LEU A 306 2.34 -23.35 -3.75
CA LEU A 306 2.48 -22.55 -4.96
C LEU A 306 3.93 -22.09 -5.21
N GLY A 307 4.86 -22.35 -4.29
CA GLY A 307 6.27 -21.98 -4.40
C GLY A 307 6.54 -20.48 -4.30
N GLY A 308 5.62 -19.70 -3.73
CA GLY A 308 5.77 -18.26 -3.50
C GLY A 308 4.46 -17.46 -3.58
N THR A 309 4.60 -16.14 -3.46
CA THR A 309 3.50 -15.17 -3.46
C THR A 309 2.82 -15.09 -4.83
N CYS A 310 1.49 -15.24 -4.87
CA CYS A 310 0.71 -15.25 -6.10
C CYS A 310 -0.17 -14.01 -6.20
N LEU A 311 -0.58 -13.70 -7.44
CA LEU A 311 -1.71 -12.82 -7.71
C LEU A 311 -2.94 -13.66 -8.04
N LEU A 312 -4.00 -13.51 -7.25
CA LEU A 312 -5.27 -14.20 -7.44
C LEU A 312 -6.28 -13.20 -8.02
N ASN A 313 -6.78 -13.46 -9.22
CA ASN A 313 -7.76 -12.62 -9.88
C ASN A 313 -9.15 -13.25 -9.76
N MET A 314 -10.00 -12.68 -8.92
CA MET A 314 -11.28 -13.25 -8.51
C MET A 314 -12.40 -12.68 -9.39
N CYS A 315 -13.01 -13.52 -10.22
CA CYS A 315 -14.03 -13.12 -11.17
C CYS A 315 -15.22 -14.08 -11.14
N GLY A 316 -16.39 -13.57 -10.77
CA GLY A 316 -17.66 -14.28 -10.95
C GLY A 316 -18.12 -14.29 -12.41
N GLY A 317 -19.03 -15.20 -12.75
CA GLY A 317 -19.86 -15.04 -13.94
C GLY A 317 -20.91 -13.95 -13.76
N GLY A 318 -21.52 -13.90 -12.57
CA GLY A 318 -22.38 -12.82 -12.06
C GLY A 318 -21.64 -11.91 -11.07
N GLU A 319 -22.34 -11.34 -10.08
CA GLU A 319 -21.72 -10.40 -9.13
C GLU A 319 -20.84 -11.13 -8.10
N THR A 320 -19.53 -10.93 -8.22
CA THR A 320 -18.50 -11.62 -7.44
C THR A 320 -18.68 -11.52 -5.92
N LEU A 321 -19.10 -10.37 -5.40
CA LEU A 321 -19.21 -10.13 -3.95
C LEU A 321 -20.58 -10.54 -3.37
N LEU A 322 -21.48 -11.08 -4.19
CA LEU A 322 -22.81 -11.47 -3.75
C LEU A 322 -22.77 -12.60 -2.70
N PRO A 323 -22.02 -13.71 -2.89
CA PRO A 323 -21.95 -14.78 -1.90
C PRO A 323 -21.18 -14.32 -0.64
N PRO A 324 -21.76 -14.43 0.58
CA PRO A 324 -21.08 -14.05 1.82
C PRO A 324 -19.72 -14.74 2.03
N TYR A 325 -19.62 -16.00 1.58
CA TYR A 325 -18.40 -16.81 1.63
C TYR A 325 -17.17 -16.10 1.04
N ILE A 326 -17.36 -15.26 0.02
CA ILE A 326 -16.25 -14.58 -0.66
C ILE A 326 -15.50 -13.64 0.29
N ILE A 327 -16.16 -13.02 1.26
CA ILE A 327 -15.50 -12.09 2.20
C ILE A 327 -14.52 -12.85 3.10
N GLU A 328 -14.93 -14.00 3.63
CA GLU A 328 -14.06 -14.88 4.41
C GLU A 328 -12.89 -15.41 3.57
N LEU A 329 -13.18 -15.85 2.34
CA LEU A 329 -12.17 -16.34 1.41
C LEU A 329 -11.10 -15.29 1.07
N LEU A 330 -11.51 -14.04 0.82
CA LEU A 330 -10.58 -12.94 0.56
C LEU A 330 -9.65 -12.72 1.76
N LYS A 331 -10.21 -12.71 2.98
CA LYS A 331 -9.43 -12.55 4.21
C LYS A 331 -8.39 -13.67 4.37
N GLU A 332 -8.81 -14.92 4.25
CA GLU A 332 -7.92 -16.09 4.39
C GLU A 332 -6.78 -16.09 3.37
N LEU A 333 -7.05 -15.74 2.10
CA LEU A 333 -6.03 -15.67 1.05
C LEU A 333 -5.09 -14.45 1.21
N LEU A 334 -5.58 -13.34 1.75
CA LEU A 334 -4.74 -12.18 2.09
C LEU A 334 -3.84 -12.48 3.30
N GLU A 335 -4.34 -13.22 4.30
CA GLU A 335 -3.57 -13.68 5.46
C GLU A 335 -2.50 -14.71 5.09
N GLU A 336 -2.75 -15.54 4.06
CA GLU A 336 -1.70 -16.35 3.43
C GLU A 336 -0.57 -15.49 2.84
N GLY A 337 -0.85 -14.21 2.57
CA GLY A 337 0.11 -13.24 2.03
C GLY A 337 0.09 -13.16 0.50
N HIS A 338 -1.02 -13.52 -0.14
CA HIS A 338 -1.21 -13.28 -1.56
C HIS A 338 -1.70 -11.87 -1.86
N TYR A 339 -1.58 -11.48 -3.13
CA TYR A 339 -2.20 -10.29 -3.69
C TYR A 339 -3.48 -10.69 -4.39
N ILE A 340 -4.55 -9.91 -4.21
CA ILE A 340 -5.86 -10.25 -4.76
C ILE A 340 -6.42 -9.08 -5.57
N TRP A 341 -6.95 -9.40 -6.74
CA TRP A 341 -7.79 -8.51 -7.53
C TRP A 341 -9.21 -9.05 -7.57
N VAL A 342 -10.20 -8.25 -7.20
CA VAL A 342 -11.62 -8.63 -7.22
C VAL A 342 -12.34 -7.87 -8.32
N ILE A 343 -12.96 -8.58 -9.27
CA ILE A 343 -13.83 -7.98 -10.29
C ILE A 343 -15.21 -7.82 -9.66
N THR A 344 -15.82 -6.65 -9.72
CA THR A 344 -17.15 -6.40 -9.14
C THR A 344 -17.86 -5.28 -9.90
N ASN A 345 -19.19 -5.29 -9.90
CA ASN A 345 -20.00 -4.16 -10.38
C ASN A 345 -20.07 -3.00 -9.38
N GLY A 346 -19.51 -3.15 -8.16
CA GLY A 346 -19.34 -2.06 -7.20
C GLY A 346 -20.60 -1.64 -6.43
N SER A 347 -21.69 -2.39 -6.53
CA SER A 347 -23.01 -1.93 -6.04
C SER A 347 -23.40 -2.39 -4.62
N LEU A 348 -22.63 -3.28 -4.00
CA LEU A 348 -22.99 -3.92 -2.72
C LEU A 348 -22.34 -3.21 -1.52
N ASN A 349 -22.91 -2.09 -1.07
CA ASN A 349 -22.38 -1.24 0.01
C ASN A 349 -21.92 -2.04 1.26
N LYS A 350 -22.78 -2.94 1.76
CA LYS A 350 -22.48 -3.76 2.95
C LYS A 350 -21.19 -4.58 2.81
N ARG A 351 -20.86 -5.06 1.61
CA ARG A 351 -19.64 -5.84 1.37
C ARG A 351 -18.39 -4.97 1.46
N PHE A 352 -18.46 -3.76 0.93
CA PHE A 352 -17.35 -2.80 1.04
C PHE A 352 -17.15 -2.33 2.48
N GLU A 353 -18.22 -2.14 3.25
CA GLU A 353 -18.16 -1.84 4.69
C GLU A 353 -17.60 -3.00 5.53
N GLU A 354 -17.86 -4.24 5.13
CA GLU A 354 -17.25 -5.44 5.75
C GLU A 354 -15.74 -5.49 5.43
N ILE A 355 -15.36 -5.28 4.17
CA ILE A 355 -13.96 -5.35 3.72
C ILE A 355 -13.14 -4.18 4.27
N SER A 356 -13.70 -2.98 4.39
CA SER A 356 -12.97 -1.79 4.89
C SER A 356 -12.47 -1.96 6.32
N LYS A 357 -13.03 -2.92 7.07
CA LYS A 357 -12.63 -3.28 8.44
C LYS A 357 -11.49 -4.28 8.50
N PHE A 358 -10.99 -4.77 7.36
CA PHE A 358 -9.83 -5.66 7.35
C PHE A 358 -8.59 -4.92 7.88
N PRO A 359 -7.64 -5.63 8.50
CA PRO A 359 -6.35 -5.06 8.87
C PRO A 359 -5.66 -4.37 7.67
N LYS A 360 -5.03 -3.22 7.93
CA LYS A 360 -4.43 -2.36 6.89
C LYS A 360 -3.45 -3.11 5.99
N ASN A 361 -2.62 -3.97 6.56
CA ASN A 361 -1.68 -4.80 5.82
C ASN A 361 -2.34 -5.75 4.80
N LEU A 362 -3.56 -6.22 5.05
CA LEU A 362 -4.33 -7.01 4.09
C LEU A 362 -4.87 -6.13 2.97
N LEU A 363 -5.42 -4.96 3.32
CA LEU A 363 -5.97 -4.01 2.35
C LEU A 363 -4.91 -3.51 1.37
N TYR A 364 -3.66 -3.33 1.80
CA TYR A 364 -2.57 -2.90 0.91
C TYR A 364 -2.27 -3.90 -0.22
N ARG A 365 -2.60 -5.19 -0.02
CA ARG A 365 -2.49 -6.26 -1.02
C ARG A 365 -3.81 -6.58 -1.75
N LEU A 366 -4.88 -5.84 -1.47
CA LEU A 366 -6.18 -5.99 -2.11
C LEU A 366 -6.39 -4.89 -3.16
N ALA A 367 -6.89 -5.31 -4.33
CA ALA A 367 -7.31 -4.42 -5.38
C ALA A 367 -8.69 -4.80 -5.92
N PHE A 368 -9.40 -3.81 -6.46
CA PHE A 368 -10.69 -4.01 -7.12
C PHE A 368 -10.65 -3.59 -8.58
N LYS A 369 -11.28 -4.37 -9.46
CA LYS A 369 -11.64 -3.94 -10.82
C LYS A 369 -13.12 -3.64 -10.81
N PHE A 370 -13.44 -2.37 -10.66
CA PHE A 370 -14.81 -1.91 -10.70
C PHE A 370 -15.28 -1.84 -12.16
N SER A 371 -16.23 -2.70 -12.49
CA SER A 371 -16.85 -2.75 -13.80
C SER A 371 -17.86 -1.62 -13.90
N PHE A 372 -17.54 -0.60 -14.69
CA PHE A 372 -18.33 0.62 -14.74
C PHE A 372 -19.50 0.47 -15.73
N HIS A 373 -20.52 -0.26 -15.28
CA HIS A 373 -21.77 -0.51 -16.02
C HIS A 373 -22.65 0.75 -16.04
N TYR A 374 -22.16 1.84 -16.65
CA TYR A 374 -22.70 3.20 -16.49
C TYR A 374 -24.22 3.31 -16.66
N LEU A 375 -24.76 2.84 -17.79
CA LEU A 375 -26.20 2.91 -18.06
C LEU A 375 -27.03 2.09 -17.07
N GLU A 376 -26.52 0.94 -16.62
CA GLU A 376 -27.21 0.11 -15.65
C GLU A 376 -27.19 0.74 -14.24
N LEU A 377 -26.06 1.33 -13.85
CA LEU A 377 -25.93 2.11 -12.63
C LEU A 377 -26.87 3.32 -12.64
N LYS A 378 -27.00 4.01 -13.78
CA LYS A 378 -27.92 5.14 -13.96
C LYS A 378 -29.38 4.68 -13.85
N ARG A 379 -29.75 3.60 -14.55
CA ARG A 379 -31.10 2.99 -14.51
C ARG A 379 -31.51 2.58 -13.10
N LEU A 380 -30.58 2.06 -12.30
CA LEU A 380 -30.81 1.60 -10.93
C LEU A 380 -30.63 2.70 -9.87
N ASN A 381 -30.28 3.93 -10.26
CA ASN A 381 -29.92 5.02 -9.36
C ASN A 381 -28.80 4.64 -8.37
N LYS A 382 -27.74 4.00 -8.87
CA LYS A 382 -26.61 3.45 -8.09
C LYS A 382 -25.26 4.12 -8.37
N LEU A 383 -25.23 5.20 -9.15
CA LEU A 383 -23.99 5.92 -9.46
C LEU A 383 -23.30 6.47 -8.20
N GLU A 384 -24.08 7.03 -7.25
CA GLU A 384 -23.52 7.56 -6.00
C GLU A 384 -22.96 6.46 -5.09
N ASP A 385 -23.69 5.36 -4.93
CA ASP A 385 -23.22 4.18 -4.19
C ASP A 385 -21.91 3.63 -4.78
N TYR A 386 -21.83 3.56 -6.11
CA TYR A 386 -20.62 3.11 -6.81
C TYR A 386 -19.42 4.02 -6.52
N VAL A 387 -19.59 5.35 -6.58
CA VAL A 387 -18.54 6.32 -6.24
C VAL A 387 -18.15 6.20 -4.77
N LYS A 388 -19.13 6.09 -3.86
CA LYS A 388 -18.90 5.95 -2.42
C LYS A 388 -18.06 4.69 -2.13
N ASN A 389 -18.39 3.56 -2.73
CA ASN A 389 -17.70 2.29 -2.49
C ASN A 389 -16.26 2.31 -3.01
N ILE A 390 -16.00 2.95 -4.17
CA ILE A 390 -14.64 3.13 -4.69
C ILE A 390 -13.80 3.99 -3.74
N LYS A 391 -14.33 5.14 -3.33
CA LYS A 391 -13.64 6.06 -2.40
C LYS A 391 -13.37 5.38 -1.06
N LEU A 392 -14.34 4.64 -0.52
CA LEU A 392 -14.17 3.86 0.70
C LEU A 392 -13.00 2.88 0.61
N MET A 393 -12.87 2.13 -0.51
CA MET A 393 -11.77 1.20 -0.71
C MET A 393 -10.42 1.92 -0.83
N GLN A 394 -10.36 3.01 -1.59
CA GLN A 394 -9.15 3.83 -1.68
C GLN A 394 -8.74 4.40 -0.32
N ASP A 395 -9.65 5.03 0.40
CA ASP A 395 -9.41 5.64 1.71
C ASP A 395 -9.06 4.61 2.78
N SER A 396 -9.50 3.36 2.61
CA SER A 396 -9.12 2.25 3.49
C SER A 396 -7.68 1.77 3.24
N GLY A 397 -7.10 2.06 2.06
CA GLY A 397 -5.75 1.69 1.64
C GLY A 397 -5.69 0.65 0.53
N ALA A 398 -6.84 0.16 0.06
CA ALA A 398 -6.91 -0.76 -1.06
C ALA A 398 -6.65 -0.04 -2.38
N SER A 399 -6.16 -0.80 -3.36
CA SER A 399 -6.02 -0.30 -4.73
C SER A 399 -7.31 -0.50 -5.52
N PHE A 400 -7.45 0.21 -6.63
CA PHE A 400 -8.56 -0.04 -7.54
C PHE A 400 -8.19 0.22 -8.99
N SER A 401 -9.10 -0.14 -9.88
CA SER A 401 -9.12 0.21 -11.29
C SER A 401 -10.57 0.25 -11.74
N ILE A 402 -10.90 1.19 -12.62
CA ILE A 402 -12.24 1.32 -13.18
C ILE A 402 -12.16 0.90 -14.64
N GLU A 403 -12.97 -0.08 -15.03
CA GLU A 403 -12.94 -0.68 -16.36
C GLU A 403 -14.34 -0.60 -17.02
N ILE A 404 -14.40 -0.17 -18.27
CA ILE A 404 -15.60 -0.22 -19.12
C ILE A 404 -15.42 -1.32 -20.17
N THR A 405 -16.43 -2.18 -20.27
CA THR A 405 -16.64 -3.01 -21.46
C THR A 405 -17.35 -2.17 -22.50
N PRO A 406 -16.69 -1.80 -23.62
CA PRO A 406 -17.33 -0.97 -24.64
C PRO A 406 -18.38 -1.76 -25.41
N TYR A 407 -19.49 -1.11 -25.76
CA TYR A 407 -20.55 -1.58 -26.64
C TYR A 407 -21.21 -0.37 -27.31
N ASP A 408 -21.86 -0.57 -28.45
CA ASP A 408 -22.22 0.52 -29.37
C ASP A 408 -23.19 1.54 -28.74
N GLU A 409 -24.15 1.10 -27.94
CA GLU A 409 -25.12 1.97 -27.26
C GLU A 409 -24.47 2.91 -26.25
N LEU A 410 -23.27 2.60 -25.76
CA LEU A 410 -22.54 3.46 -24.83
C LEU A 410 -21.89 4.67 -25.51
N ILE A 411 -21.79 4.68 -26.85
CA ILE A 411 -21.11 5.72 -27.62
C ILE A 411 -21.76 7.10 -27.40
N GLU A 412 -23.08 7.16 -27.35
CA GLU A 412 -23.86 8.39 -27.13
C GLU A 412 -23.61 9.03 -25.75
N TYR A 413 -23.06 8.26 -24.81
CA TYR A 413 -22.84 8.67 -23.42
C TYR A 413 -21.35 8.91 -23.11
N ILE A 414 -20.45 8.85 -24.10
CA ILE A 414 -19.00 8.95 -23.86
C ILE A 414 -18.63 10.24 -23.13
N ASP A 415 -19.17 11.39 -23.55
CA ASP A 415 -18.81 12.67 -22.93
C ASP A 415 -19.38 12.79 -21.51
N GLU A 416 -20.62 12.34 -21.28
CA GLU A 416 -21.21 12.25 -19.94
C GLU A 416 -20.37 11.35 -19.01
N ILE A 417 -19.93 10.20 -19.50
CA ILE A 417 -19.08 9.26 -18.77
C ILE A 417 -17.73 9.89 -18.44
N LYS A 418 -17.10 10.59 -19.39
CA LYS A 418 -15.81 11.25 -19.19
C LYS A 418 -15.92 12.34 -18.13
N GLU A 419 -16.93 13.20 -18.23
CA GLU A 419 -17.20 14.25 -17.24
C GLU A 419 -17.43 13.65 -15.85
N PHE A 420 -18.32 12.66 -15.75
CA PHE A 420 -18.59 11.96 -14.49
C PHE A 420 -17.33 11.33 -13.91
N SER A 421 -16.50 10.71 -14.74
CA SER A 421 -15.30 10.00 -14.30
C SER A 421 -14.21 10.95 -13.80
N LEU A 422 -13.96 12.06 -14.52
CA LEU A 422 -12.99 13.06 -14.09
C LEU A 422 -13.42 13.71 -12.77
N LYS A 423 -14.72 14.04 -12.64
CA LYS A 423 -15.27 14.64 -11.43
C LYS A 423 -15.16 13.71 -10.21
N ASN A 424 -15.41 12.42 -10.38
CA ASN A 424 -15.55 11.50 -9.23
C ASN A 424 -14.33 10.64 -8.94
N PHE A 425 -13.52 10.33 -9.95
CA PHE A 425 -12.39 9.39 -9.88
C PHE A 425 -11.05 10.03 -10.23
N GLY A 426 -11.04 11.32 -10.56
CA GLY A 426 -9.86 12.10 -10.96
C GLY A 426 -9.22 11.67 -12.28
N ALA A 427 -9.72 10.62 -12.92
CA ALA A 427 -9.16 10.06 -14.15
C ALA A 427 -10.21 9.27 -14.95
N LEU A 428 -9.93 9.08 -16.24
CA LEU A 428 -10.80 8.32 -17.13
C LEU A 428 -10.67 6.79 -16.91
N PRO A 429 -11.77 6.03 -17.02
CA PRO A 429 -11.75 4.58 -16.93
C PRO A 429 -10.84 3.95 -17.98
N HIS A 430 -10.39 2.74 -17.71
CA HIS A 430 -9.78 1.90 -18.74
C HIS A 430 -10.86 1.30 -19.62
N ILE A 431 -10.54 1.14 -20.90
CA ILE A 431 -11.44 0.50 -21.87
C ILE A 431 -10.87 -0.86 -22.20
N THR A 432 -11.69 -1.91 -22.11
CA THR A 432 -11.30 -3.24 -22.60
C THR A 432 -11.67 -3.40 -24.07
N VAL A 433 -11.56 -4.61 -24.60
CA VAL A 433 -12.08 -4.94 -25.93
C VAL A 433 -13.11 -6.04 -25.74
N ALA A 434 -14.37 -5.71 -26.03
CA ALA A 434 -15.48 -6.65 -26.04
C ALA A 434 -15.35 -7.59 -27.24
N ARG A 435 -15.79 -8.83 -27.07
CA ARG A 435 -15.65 -9.88 -28.08
C ARG A 435 -16.92 -10.70 -28.19
N GLU A 436 -17.18 -11.22 -29.39
CA GLU A 436 -18.21 -12.22 -29.60
C GLU A 436 -17.70 -13.58 -29.12
N ASP A 437 -18.21 -14.06 -28.00
CA ASP A 437 -17.80 -15.35 -27.43
C ASP A 437 -18.37 -16.56 -28.19
N ASN A 438 -19.44 -16.36 -28.97
CA ASN A 438 -20.14 -17.42 -29.70
C ASN A 438 -19.61 -17.68 -31.13
N THR A 439 -18.51 -17.02 -31.54
CA THR A 439 -17.90 -17.25 -32.86
C THR A 439 -16.48 -17.78 -32.73
N ASP A 440 -16.11 -18.76 -33.56
CA ASP A 440 -14.75 -19.32 -33.58
C ASP A 440 -13.66 -18.26 -33.80
N ASN A 441 -14.04 -17.17 -34.47
CA ASN A 441 -13.15 -16.07 -34.81
C ASN A 441 -12.97 -15.04 -33.69
N LYS A 442 -13.81 -15.05 -32.63
CA LYS A 442 -13.76 -14.11 -31.48
C LYS A 442 -13.52 -12.66 -31.92
N LYS A 443 -14.36 -12.19 -32.85
CA LYS A 443 -14.28 -10.83 -33.40
C LYS A 443 -14.60 -9.79 -32.33
N ILE A 444 -14.23 -8.53 -32.59
CA ILE A 444 -14.59 -7.40 -31.72
C ILE A 444 -16.12 -7.26 -31.77
N LEU A 445 -16.76 -7.16 -30.60
CA LEU A 445 -18.21 -6.99 -30.49
C LEU A 445 -18.58 -5.52 -30.75
N THR A 446 -18.81 -5.17 -32.01
CA THR A 446 -19.21 -3.82 -32.46
C THR A 446 -19.72 -3.85 -33.89
N LYS A 447 -20.60 -2.91 -34.26
CA LYS A 447 -21.00 -2.63 -35.65
C LYS A 447 -19.98 -1.73 -36.39
N LEU A 448 -19.04 -1.12 -35.67
CA LEU A 448 -18.05 -0.21 -36.24
C LEU A 448 -16.93 -0.95 -36.98
N SER A 449 -16.28 -0.27 -37.93
CA SER A 449 -14.99 -0.74 -38.44
C SER A 449 -13.92 -0.70 -37.34
N LYS A 450 -12.85 -1.50 -37.48
CA LYS A 450 -11.74 -1.49 -36.52
C LYS A 450 -11.10 -0.10 -36.34
N GLN A 451 -11.04 0.69 -37.42
CA GLN A 451 -10.47 2.04 -37.40
C GLN A 451 -11.37 3.02 -36.63
N GLU A 452 -12.68 2.99 -36.89
CA GLU A 452 -13.66 3.81 -36.16
C GLU A 452 -13.75 3.40 -34.69
N TYR A 453 -13.81 2.09 -34.41
CA TYR A 453 -13.78 1.56 -33.05
C TYR A 453 -12.54 2.04 -32.28
N ASN A 454 -11.37 2.02 -32.91
CA ASN A 454 -10.16 2.57 -32.30
C ASN A 454 -10.28 4.08 -32.06
N LYS A 455 -10.76 4.86 -33.03
CA LYS A 455 -10.95 6.31 -32.90
C LYS A 455 -11.91 6.66 -31.76
N VAL A 456 -13.03 5.95 -31.65
CA VAL A 456 -14.07 6.18 -30.65
C VAL A 456 -13.58 5.86 -29.24
N TRP A 457 -12.85 4.77 -29.03
CA TRP A 457 -12.48 4.34 -27.67
C TRP A 457 -11.09 4.82 -27.22
N SER A 458 -10.21 5.20 -28.15
CA SER A 458 -8.86 5.71 -27.82
C SER A 458 -8.86 7.05 -27.09
N GLN A 459 -9.92 7.85 -27.20
CA GLN A 459 -10.09 9.11 -26.45
C GLN A 459 -10.11 8.95 -24.92
N PHE A 460 -10.31 7.74 -24.40
CA PHE A 460 -10.12 7.45 -22.96
C PHE A 460 -8.64 7.37 -22.56
N ASN A 461 -7.71 7.43 -23.50
CA ASN A 461 -6.26 7.30 -23.27
C ASN A 461 -5.91 6.05 -22.45
N SER A 462 -6.59 4.93 -22.71
CA SER A 462 -6.40 3.70 -21.95
C SER A 462 -5.28 2.86 -22.55
N LYS A 463 -4.17 2.71 -21.81
CA LYS A 463 -3.07 1.81 -22.19
C LYS A 463 -3.54 0.36 -22.33
N MET A 464 -4.49 -0.06 -21.49
CA MET A 464 -5.14 -1.37 -21.58
C MET A 464 -5.82 -1.56 -22.94
N PHE A 465 -6.62 -0.58 -23.38
CA PHE A 465 -7.29 -0.62 -24.68
C PHE A 465 -6.29 -0.75 -25.82
N SER A 466 -5.30 0.14 -25.87
CA SER A 466 -4.29 0.16 -26.93
C SER A 466 -3.51 -1.17 -27.01
N PHE A 467 -3.13 -1.75 -25.86
CA PHE A 467 -2.41 -3.02 -25.81
C PHE A 467 -3.30 -4.23 -26.15
N LYS A 468 -4.55 -4.27 -25.68
CA LYS A 468 -5.49 -5.33 -26.07
C LYS A 468 -5.74 -5.28 -27.58
N LEU A 469 -6.00 -4.10 -28.13
CA LEU A 469 -6.30 -3.95 -29.55
C LEU A 469 -5.12 -4.34 -30.45
N SER A 470 -3.87 -4.07 -30.02
CA SER A 470 -2.67 -4.47 -30.76
C SER A 470 -2.39 -5.97 -30.74
N THR A 471 -2.96 -6.70 -29.76
CA THR A 471 -2.82 -8.16 -29.62
C THR A 471 -4.05 -8.93 -30.11
N PHE A 472 -5.15 -8.21 -30.40
CA PHE A 472 -6.41 -8.79 -30.85
C PHE A 472 -6.27 -9.43 -32.24
N LEU A 473 -6.75 -10.66 -32.39
CA LEU A 473 -6.57 -11.52 -33.59
C LEU A 473 -5.10 -11.77 -33.98
N VAL A 474 -4.14 -11.53 -33.08
CA VAL A 474 -2.74 -11.85 -33.33
C VAL A 474 -2.36 -13.18 -32.67
N LYS A 475 -2.38 -14.26 -33.46
CA LYS A 475 -2.02 -15.61 -33.01
C LYS A 475 -0.63 -15.63 -32.39
N ARG A 476 -0.51 -16.23 -31.20
CA ARG A 476 0.77 -16.45 -30.52
C ARG A 476 1.32 -17.82 -30.92
N LYS A 477 2.58 -17.83 -31.38
CA LYS A 477 3.32 -19.03 -31.79
C LYS A 477 4.56 -19.29 -30.92
N GLU A 478 4.92 -18.29 -30.12
CA GLU A 478 5.97 -18.34 -29.13
C GLU A 478 5.63 -19.34 -28.02
N TYR A 479 6.63 -19.77 -27.26
CA TYR A 479 6.41 -20.67 -26.15
C TYR A 479 5.70 -19.95 -24.99
N CYS A 480 4.47 -20.37 -24.69
CA CYS A 480 3.64 -19.85 -23.59
C CYS A 480 3.76 -20.72 -22.32
N TYR A 481 4.02 -20.08 -21.19
CA TYR A 481 4.21 -20.71 -19.88
C TYR A 481 2.91 -20.83 -19.05
N ALA A 482 1.75 -20.46 -19.60
CA ALA A 482 0.45 -20.77 -19.00
C ALA A 482 0.34 -22.29 -18.76
N GLY A 483 -0.14 -22.72 -17.60
CA GLY A 483 -0.04 -24.08 -17.07
C GLY A 483 1.23 -24.37 -16.25
N LYS A 484 2.13 -23.39 -16.12
CA LYS A 484 3.28 -23.43 -15.20
C LYS A 484 3.38 -22.18 -14.35
N TRP A 485 3.33 -21.01 -14.99
CA TRP A 485 3.46 -19.71 -14.33
C TRP A 485 2.12 -19.02 -14.13
N SER A 486 1.14 -19.32 -14.98
CA SER A 486 -0.23 -18.88 -14.81
C SER A 486 -1.23 -20.01 -14.97
N TYR A 487 -2.42 -19.84 -14.41
CA TYR A 487 -3.48 -20.85 -14.41
C TYR A 487 -4.86 -20.19 -14.40
N ILE A 488 -5.87 -20.98 -14.70
CA ILE A 488 -7.26 -20.69 -14.35
C ILE A 488 -7.69 -21.70 -13.29
N LEU A 489 -8.43 -21.23 -12.29
CA LEU A 489 -8.91 -22.06 -11.19
C LEU A 489 -10.43 -21.84 -11.01
N ASP A 490 -11.23 -22.89 -11.15
CA ASP A 490 -12.57 -22.90 -10.58
C ASP A 490 -12.43 -23.06 -9.06
N ILE A 491 -12.71 -21.99 -8.31
CA ILE A 491 -12.50 -21.97 -6.87
C ILE A 491 -13.59 -22.72 -6.09
N GLY A 492 -14.75 -22.96 -6.69
CA GLY A 492 -15.79 -23.76 -6.05
C GLY A 492 -15.48 -25.26 -6.12
N LYS A 493 -14.86 -25.70 -7.22
CA LYS A 493 -14.56 -27.12 -7.47
C LYS A 493 -13.10 -27.51 -7.22
N GLY A 494 -12.18 -26.55 -7.22
CA GLY A 494 -10.74 -26.79 -7.13
C GLY A 494 -10.09 -27.23 -8.45
N VAL A 495 -10.77 -27.06 -9.58
CA VAL A 495 -10.28 -27.50 -10.90
C VAL A 495 -9.35 -26.44 -11.48
N LEU A 496 -8.07 -26.76 -11.53
CA LEU A 496 -7.02 -25.95 -12.12
C LEU A 496 -6.80 -26.35 -13.58
N SER A 497 -6.69 -25.38 -14.49
CA SER A 497 -6.39 -25.59 -15.90
C SER A 497 -5.25 -24.72 -16.40
N GLN A 498 -4.68 -25.07 -17.56
CA GLN A 498 -3.56 -24.33 -18.15
C GLN A 498 -3.95 -22.90 -18.56
N CYS A 499 -5.07 -22.79 -19.28
CA CYS A 499 -5.66 -21.59 -19.88
C CYS A 499 -7.03 -22.00 -20.47
N TYR A 500 -7.79 -21.06 -21.04
CA TYR A 500 -9.23 -21.22 -21.33
C TYR A 500 -9.59 -22.30 -22.35
N SER A 501 -8.70 -22.62 -23.31
CA SER A 501 -8.99 -23.54 -24.43
C SER A 501 -8.13 -24.79 -24.45
N ASN A 502 -7.38 -25.11 -23.39
CA ASN A 502 -6.49 -26.28 -23.39
C ASN A 502 -7.00 -27.42 -22.50
N ASN A 503 -6.62 -28.64 -22.86
CA ASN A 503 -7.25 -29.87 -22.37
C ASN A 503 -6.75 -30.36 -21.01
N GLN A 504 -5.67 -29.81 -20.44
CA GLN A 504 -5.17 -30.30 -19.16
C GLN A 504 -5.84 -29.59 -17.98
N GLN A 505 -6.48 -30.41 -17.15
CA GLN A 505 -7.11 -29.99 -15.91
C GLN A 505 -6.70 -30.93 -14.77
N GLN A 506 -6.66 -30.40 -13.54
CA GLN A 506 -6.41 -31.17 -12.34
C GLN A 506 -7.23 -30.57 -11.19
N ASN A 507 -7.93 -31.41 -10.42
CA ASN A 507 -8.46 -30.97 -9.14
C ASN A 507 -7.30 -30.87 -8.12
N ILE A 508 -6.99 -29.65 -7.68
CA ILE A 508 -5.89 -29.37 -6.75
C ILE A 508 -6.34 -29.26 -5.29
N PHE A 509 -7.66 -29.31 -5.06
CA PHE A 509 -8.28 -29.32 -3.74
C PHE A 509 -8.52 -30.75 -3.27
N GLU A 510 -8.81 -31.67 -4.18
CA GLU A 510 -8.93 -33.09 -3.90
C GLU A 510 -7.56 -33.69 -3.50
N ASN A 511 -7.42 -34.05 -2.22
CA ASN A 511 -6.23 -34.65 -1.62
C ASN A 511 -4.94 -33.80 -1.74
N MET A 512 -5.04 -32.52 -2.13
CA MET A 512 -3.92 -31.58 -2.23
C MET A 512 -2.67 -32.12 -2.96
N LYS A 513 -2.88 -32.99 -3.96
CA LYS A 513 -1.78 -33.60 -4.73
C LYS A 513 -0.88 -32.54 -5.41
N PRO A 514 0.40 -32.85 -5.68
CA PRO A 514 1.27 -31.95 -6.44
C PRO A 514 0.65 -31.54 -7.78
N ILE A 515 0.84 -30.29 -8.17
CA ILE A 515 0.30 -29.74 -9.42
C ILE A 515 1.15 -30.26 -10.59
N LYS A 516 0.56 -31.11 -11.43
CA LYS A 516 1.22 -31.80 -12.56
C LYS A 516 0.72 -31.32 -13.92
N ILE A 517 0.40 -30.05 -14.04
CA ILE A 517 -0.01 -29.42 -15.30
C ILE A 517 1.24 -29.03 -16.12
N LYS A 518 1.19 -29.27 -17.44
CA LYS A 518 2.24 -28.84 -18.39
C LYS A 518 1.94 -27.43 -18.88
N SER A 519 2.92 -26.75 -19.46
CA SER A 519 2.69 -25.48 -20.15
C SER A 519 1.90 -25.68 -21.45
N VAL A 520 1.18 -24.65 -21.89
CA VAL A 520 0.57 -24.58 -23.23
C VAL A 520 1.62 -24.72 -24.33
N GLY A 521 2.83 -24.18 -24.10
CA GLY A 521 3.93 -24.24 -25.04
C GLY A 521 3.62 -23.50 -26.34
N ARG A 522 3.93 -24.10 -27.49
CA ARG A 522 3.69 -23.50 -28.83
C ARG A 522 2.35 -23.93 -29.45
N LYS A 523 1.49 -24.62 -28.69
CA LYS A 523 0.25 -25.25 -29.19
C LYS A 523 -1.01 -24.53 -28.73
N CYS A 524 -0.95 -23.20 -28.54
CA CYS A 524 -2.11 -22.42 -28.15
C CYS A 524 -3.24 -22.61 -29.17
N LEU A 525 -4.44 -22.99 -28.72
CA LEU A 525 -5.60 -23.20 -29.60
C LEU A 525 -6.35 -21.90 -29.89
N GLU A 526 -6.27 -20.90 -29.02
CA GLU A 526 -6.92 -19.59 -29.22
C GLU A 526 -6.46 -18.85 -30.49
N PRO A 527 -7.35 -18.18 -31.24
CA PRO A 527 -6.97 -17.32 -32.36
C PRO A 527 -6.04 -16.17 -31.91
N HIS A 528 -6.19 -15.72 -30.67
CA HIS A 528 -5.31 -14.74 -30.01
C HIS A 528 -5.48 -14.82 -28.48
N CYS A 529 -4.58 -14.22 -27.70
CA CYS A 529 -4.72 -14.15 -26.25
C CYS A 529 -5.79 -13.11 -25.87
N TYR A 530 -7.03 -13.51 -25.63
CA TYR A 530 -8.13 -12.55 -25.42
C TYR A 530 -8.05 -11.79 -24.08
N ASN A 531 -7.40 -12.37 -23.07
CA ASN A 531 -7.01 -11.68 -21.83
C ASN A 531 -5.53 -11.28 -21.84
N SER A 532 -5.04 -10.84 -23.01
CA SER A 532 -3.65 -10.40 -23.23
C SER A 532 -3.14 -9.41 -22.20
N HIS A 533 -3.96 -8.42 -21.86
CA HIS A 533 -3.68 -7.39 -20.86
C HIS A 533 -3.40 -7.94 -19.45
N ALA A 534 -3.69 -9.22 -19.16
CA ALA A 534 -3.30 -9.92 -17.95
C ALA A 534 -2.17 -10.94 -18.24
N PHE A 535 -2.44 -12.00 -19.00
CA PHE A 535 -1.47 -13.09 -19.20
C PHE A 535 -0.15 -12.62 -19.84
N LEU A 536 -0.22 -11.77 -20.88
CA LEU A 536 0.99 -11.31 -21.57
C LEU A 536 1.75 -10.25 -20.77
N THR A 537 1.05 -9.37 -20.04
CA THR A 537 1.68 -8.34 -19.20
C THR A 537 2.29 -8.93 -17.93
N TRP A 538 1.83 -10.07 -17.43
CA TRP A 538 2.56 -10.85 -16.42
C TRP A 538 3.77 -11.60 -16.98
N GLY A 539 3.84 -11.77 -18.30
CA GLY A 539 5.01 -12.29 -19.00
C GLY A 539 4.99 -13.79 -19.26
N ASP A 540 3.82 -14.40 -19.42
CA ASP A 540 3.69 -15.82 -19.79
C ASP A 540 4.39 -16.18 -21.10
N ILE A 541 4.69 -15.18 -21.94
CA ILE A 541 5.58 -15.31 -23.09
C ILE A 541 6.79 -14.40 -22.85
N PRO A 542 7.89 -14.89 -22.23
CA PRO A 542 9.06 -14.06 -21.89
C PRO A 542 9.73 -13.34 -23.04
N ARG A 543 9.63 -13.89 -24.25
CA ARG A 543 10.22 -13.32 -25.48
C ARG A 543 9.39 -12.15 -26.02
N LEU A 544 8.13 -12.02 -25.60
CA LEU A 544 7.28 -10.90 -25.97
C LEU A 544 7.59 -9.69 -25.09
N LYS A 545 7.90 -8.56 -25.71
CA LYS A 545 8.02 -7.28 -25.01
C LYS A 545 6.59 -6.77 -24.71
N ALA A 546 6.10 -7.08 -23.52
CA ALA A 546 4.80 -6.62 -23.04
C ALA A 546 4.94 -5.58 -21.91
N PRO A 547 4.05 -4.57 -21.84
CA PRO A 547 3.97 -3.61 -20.75
C PRO A 547 3.83 -4.29 -19.38
N TYR A 548 4.16 -3.59 -18.30
CA TYR A 548 3.91 -4.09 -16.94
C TYR A 548 2.42 -4.10 -16.62
N TYR A 549 2.00 -4.97 -15.69
CA TYR A 549 0.58 -5.09 -15.35
C TYR A 549 0.02 -3.79 -14.76
N TYR A 550 0.80 -3.09 -13.95
CA TYR A 550 0.36 -1.81 -13.37
C TYR A 550 -0.01 -0.77 -14.44
N GLU A 551 0.62 -0.81 -15.62
CA GLU A 551 0.30 0.12 -16.71
C GLU A 551 -1.09 -0.10 -17.31
N MET A 552 -1.65 -1.30 -17.15
CA MET A 552 -3.00 -1.64 -17.60
C MET A 552 -4.07 -1.30 -16.56
N ARG A 553 -3.68 -0.86 -15.37
CA ARG A 553 -4.56 -0.76 -14.21
C ARG A 553 -4.53 0.61 -13.56
N ASN A 554 -3.35 1.19 -13.47
CA ASN A 554 -3.14 2.43 -12.76
C ASN A 554 -3.58 3.65 -13.58
N ARG A 555 -4.01 4.69 -12.86
CA ARG A 555 -4.17 6.06 -13.35
C ARG A 555 -3.62 7.01 -12.31
N ILE A 556 -3.17 8.18 -12.77
CA ILE A 556 -2.89 9.33 -11.93
C ILE A 556 -4.14 10.20 -11.97
N GLN A 557 -4.64 10.57 -10.81
CA GLN A 557 -5.79 11.44 -10.62
C GLN A 557 -5.40 12.91 -10.80
N SER A 558 -6.41 13.78 -10.92
CA SER A 558 -6.22 15.23 -10.99
C SER A 558 -5.54 15.82 -9.74
N ASP A 559 -5.64 15.15 -8.59
CA ASP A 559 -4.96 15.51 -7.34
C ASP A 559 -3.65 14.73 -7.12
N GLU A 560 -3.08 14.17 -8.19
CA GLU A 560 -1.83 13.41 -8.22
C GLU A 560 -1.83 12.07 -7.44
N LYS A 561 -2.95 11.71 -6.79
CA LYS A 561 -3.13 10.35 -6.25
C LYS A 561 -3.10 9.33 -7.36
N GLU A 562 -2.63 8.13 -7.05
CA GLU A 562 -2.75 7.01 -7.97
C GLU A 562 -3.89 6.07 -7.57
N TRP A 563 -4.46 5.37 -8.55
CA TRP A 563 -5.44 4.32 -8.28
C TRP A 563 -4.82 3.09 -7.61
N LEU A 564 -3.53 2.85 -7.86
CA LEU A 564 -2.77 1.82 -7.14
C LEU A 564 -2.00 2.44 -5.98
N ASN A 565 -2.18 1.85 -4.79
CA ASN A 565 -1.30 2.12 -3.67
C ASN A 565 0.15 1.69 -4.00
N PRO A 566 1.16 2.22 -3.29
CA PRO A 566 2.56 1.92 -3.57
C PRO A 566 2.89 0.42 -3.57
N TYR A 567 2.32 -0.36 -2.65
CA TYR A 567 2.62 -1.79 -2.48
C TYR A 567 2.07 -2.65 -3.62
N MET A 568 0.83 -2.42 -4.04
CA MET A 568 0.20 -3.09 -5.18
C MET A 568 0.89 -2.69 -6.48
N LYS A 569 1.27 -1.40 -6.62
CA LYS A 569 1.98 -0.91 -7.80
C LYS A 569 3.35 -1.57 -7.94
N GLU A 570 4.13 -1.65 -6.86
CA GLU A 570 5.44 -2.33 -6.86
C GLU A 570 5.27 -3.80 -7.25
N PHE A 571 4.33 -4.53 -6.64
CA PHE A 571 4.08 -5.93 -6.99
C PHE A 571 3.69 -6.11 -8.46
N CYS A 572 2.85 -5.22 -9.00
CA CYS A 572 2.42 -5.21 -10.39
C CYS A 572 3.49 -4.68 -11.39
N SER A 573 4.66 -4.27 -10.88
CA SER A 573 5.84 -3.90 -11.67
C SER A 573 6.80 -5.08 -11.92
N HIS A 574 6.52 -6.25 -11.36
CA HIS A 574 7.29 -7.47 -11.60
C HIS A 574 6.70 -8.36 -12.69
N LYS A 575 7.55 -9.22 -13.27
CA LYS A 575 7.16 -10.27 -14.24
C LYS A 575 7.35 -11.67 -13.66
N LEU A 576 6.53 -12.62 -14.11
CA LEU A 576 6.61 -14.03 -13.69
C LEU A 576 8.00 -14.64 -13.94
N LYS A 577 8.69 -14.23 -15.01
CA LYS A 577 10.04 -14.70 -15.36
C LYS A 577 11.12 -14.36 -14.32
N GLU A 578 10.88 -13.40 -13.43
CA GLU A 578 11.84 -12.99 -12.39
C GLU A 578 11.88 -13.94 -11.21
N ASN A 579 10.80 -14.70 -11.00
CA ASN A 579 10.67 -15.65 -9.89
C ASN A 579 10.41 -17.09 -10.39
N ASN A 580 10.61 -17.35 -11.68
CA ASN A 580 10.44 -18.68 -12.27
C ASN A 580 11.56 -19.01 -13.24
N ASN A 581 11.95 -20.29 -13.24
CA ASN A 581 12.92 -20.80 -14.19
C ASN A 581 12.29 -20.89 -15.59
N LYS A 582 13.04 -20.41 -16.58
CA LYS A 582 12.74 -20.69 -17.99
C LYS A 582 13.22 -22.11 -18.29
N PHE A 583 12.47 -22.81 -19.13
CA PHE A 583 13.02 -23.97 -19.81
C PHE A 583 14.02 -23.47 -20.85
N ASN A 584 15.26 -23.96 -20.78
CA ASN A 584 16.18 -23.86 -21.90
C ASN A 584 15.66 -24.85 -22.96
N PHE A 585 15.14 -24.32 -24.07
CA PHE A 585 14.73 -25.09 -25.23
C PHE A 585 15.78 -24.97 -26.32
#